data_AF-A0A932VCW5-F1
#
_entry.id   AF-A0A932VCW5-F1
#
_cell.length_a   1.000
_cell.length_b   1.000
_cell.length_c   1.000
_cell.angle_alpha   90.00
_cell.angle_beta   90.00
_cell.angle_gamma   90.00
#
_symmetry.space_group_name_H-M   'P 1'
#
loop_
_entity.id
_entity.type
_entity.pdbx_description
1 polymer ?
#
loop_
_entity_poly.entity_id
_entity_poly.type
_entity_poly.pdbx_seq_one_letter_code
_entity_poly.pdbx_strand_id
1 'polypeptide(L)'
;MFKFLSFGLLIAAFAAPTVTVKLRLGDRFFIESVLTDIFGPAATVTTTKYIFKPASLYGGPCDIYEQVRIGQGAQDFADPRGACPGGKTAASLLVVGVSSMLRQGYVTRACELLATQPATLEYALRRLFPDGVYESPNPMNLAAAFQLFNPERNPSPGIVAALQQLESREPDLKKRWSLIYLTLCMDPQWQVI
;
A
#
# COMPACT_ATOMS: atom_id res chain seq x y z
N MET A 1 -74.19 -19.11 -5.60
CA MET A 1 -73.35 -19.92 -4.70
C MET A 1 -71.93 -19.92 -5.26
N PHE A 2 -71.08 -18.93 -4.94
CA PHE A 2 -69.65 -18.95 -5.28
C PHE A 2 -68.89 -18.17 -4.20
N LYS A 3 -68.19 -18.91 -3.32
CA LYS A 3 -67.28 -18.38 -2.31
C LYS A 3 -65.89 -18.32 -2.95
N PHE A 4 -65.36 -17.11 -3.16
CA PHE A 4 -63.96 -16.91 -3.53
C PHE A 4 -63.09 -17.03 -2.27
N LEU A 5 -62.24 -18.06 -2.25
CA LEU A 5 -61.19 -18.24 -1.25
C LEU A 5 -59.97 -17.39 -1.65
N SER A 6 -59.71 -16.34 -0.88
CA SER A 6 -58.52 -15.50 -1.04
C SER A 6 -57.32 -16.22 -0.43
N PHE A 7 -56.42 -16.74 -1.28
CA PHE A 7 -55.13 -17.30 -0.86
C PHE A 7 -54.16 -16.15 -0.57
N GLY A 8 -53.92 -15.89 0.71
CA GLY A 8 -52.88 -14.97 1.16
C GLY A 8 -51.49 -15.60 0.95
N LEU A 9 -50.74 -15.07 -0.02
CA LEU A 9 -49.35 -15.45 -0.26
C LEU A 9 -48.45 -14.79 0.81
N LEU A 10 -48.05 -15.57 1.82
CA LEU A 10 -47.02 -15.16 2.79
C LEU A 10 -45.65 -15.23 2.11
N ILE A 11 -45.17 -14.09 1.63
CA ILE A 11 -43.79 -13.94 1.15
C ILE A 11 -42.90 -13.78 2.38
N ALA A 12 -42.20 -14.84 2.78
CA ALA A 12 -41.16 -14.76 3.80
C ALA A 12 -39.97 -13.96 3.22
N ALA A 13 -39.78 -12.75 3.72
CA ALA A 13 -38.61 -11.94 3.39
C ALA A 13 -37.36 -12.56 4.05
N PHE A 14 -36.50 -13.19 3.25
CA PHE A 14 -35.17 -13.59 3.70
C PHE A 14 -34.30 -12.33 3.85
N ALA A 15 -34.06 -11.91 5.09
CA ALA A 15 -33.05 -10.91 5.38
C ALA A 15 -31.67 -11.50 5.10
N ALA A 16 -30.99 -11.00 4.06
CA ALA A 16 -29.60 -11.38 3.79
C ALA A 16 -28.71 -10.90 4.95
N PRO A 17 -27.75 -11.71 5.42
CA PRO A 17 -26.82 -11.29 6.46
C PRO A 17 -25.99 -10.10 5.97
N THR A 18 -26.01 -9.00 6.72
CA THR A 18 -25.13 -7.86 6.49
C THR A 18 -23.70 -8.24 6.86
N VAL A 19 -22.84 -8.43 5.85
CA VAL A 19 -21.40 -8.62 6.06
C VAL A 19 -20.78 -7.27 6.41
N THR A 20 -20.43 -7.07 7.68
CA THR A 20 -19.65 -5.89 8.10
C THR A 20 -18.19 -6.14 7.77
N VAL A 21 -17.70 -5.55 6.67
CA VAL A 21 -16.27 -5.56 6.34
C VAL A 21 -15.55 -4.64 7.32
N LYS A 22 -14.69 -5.21 8.17
CA LYS A 22 -13.87 -4.43 9.10
C LYS A 22 -12.62 -3.94 8.37
N LEU A 23 -12.58 -2.64 8.08
CA LEU A 23 -11.39 -1.97 7.55
C LEU A 23 -10.19 -2.25 8.45
N ARG A 24 -9.07 -2.66 7.85
CA ARG A 24 -7.82 -2.96 8.54
C ARG A 24 -6.64 -2.35 7.80
N LEU A 25 -5.56 -2.11 8.53
CA LEU A 25 -4.31 -1.72 7.90
C LEU A 25 -3.67 -2.93 7.21
N GLY A 26 -3.13 -2.69 6.02
CA GLY A 26 -2.27 -3.64 5.32
C GLY A 26 -1.06 -4.00 6.16
N ASP A 27 -0.66 -5.26 6.06
CA ASP A 27 0.50 -5.80 6.74
C ASP A 27 1.81 -5.45 6.02
N ARG A 28 2.94 -5.92 6.55
CA ARG A 28 4.27 -5.66 5.97
C ARG A 28 4.42 -6.20 4.54
N PHE A 29 3.74 -7.31 4.21
CA PHE A 29 3.84 -7.94 2.89
C PHE A 29 3.03 -7.16 1.87
N PHE A 30 1.83 -6.73 2.23
CA PHE A 30 0.99 -5.87 1.39
C PHE A 30 1.69 -4.55 1.06
N ILE A 31 2.24 -3.87 2.08
CA ILE A 31 2.88 -2.57 1.86
C ILE A 31 4.16 -2.74 1.04
N GLU A 32 4.98 -3.75 1.32
CA GLU A 32 6.17 -4.04 0.52
C GLU A 32 5.81 -4.38 -0.92
N SER A 33 4.77 -5.20 -1.15
CA SER A 33 4.38 -5.61 -2.50
C SER A 33 3.87 -4.42 -3.32
N VAL A 34 3.01 -3.58 -2.75
CA VAL A 34 2.52 -2.35 -3.40
C VAL A 34 3.69 -1.43 -3.76
N LEU A 35 4.60 -1.15 -2.81
CA LEU A 35 5.73 -0.25 -3.08
C LEU A 35 6.72 -0.84 -4.08
N THR A 36 6.96 -2.15 -4.06
CA THR A 36 7.86 -2.82 -5.01
C THR A 36 7.23 -2.93 -6.41
N ASP A 37 5.91 -3.10 -6.51
CA ASP A 37 5.19 -3.08 -7.78
C ASP A 37 5.26 -1.69 -8.43
N ILE A 38 5.10 -0.62 -7.63
CA ILE A 38 5.12 0.77 -8.12
C ILE A 38 6.54 1.23 -8.45
N PHE A 39 7.49 1.07 -7.53
CA PHE A 39 8.86 1.62 -7.64
C PHE A 39 9.90 0.61 -8.14
N GLY A 40 9.48 -0.63 -8.42
CA GLY A 40 10.31 -1.66 -9.02
C GLY A 40 11.24 -2.39 -8.05
N PRO A 41 12.05 -3.33 -8.56
CA PRO A 41 12.85 -4.24 -7.74
C PRO A 41 13.90 -3.51 -6.88
N ALA A 42 14.38 -2.33 -7.32
CA ALA A 42 15.30 -1.50 -6.55
C ALA A 42 14.68 -0.98 -5.24
N ALA A 43 13.35 -0.95 -5.13
CA ALA A 43 12.65 -0.55 -3.91
C ALA A 43 12.87 -1.52 -2.75
N THR A 44 13.16 -2.81 -3.06
CA THR A 44 13.26 -3.90 -2.07
C THR A 44 14.20 -3.56 -0.91
N VAL A 45 15.33 -2.89 -1.18
CA VAL A 45 16.30 -2.53 -0.13
C VAL A 45 15.69 -1.56 0.88
N THR A 46 14.95 -0.57 0.39
CA THR A 46 14.28 0.45 1.20
C THR A 46 13.07 -0.12 1.91
N THR A 47 12.21 -0.86 1.20
CA THR A 47 11.01 -1.49 1.78
C THR A 47 11.39 -2.53 2.83
N THR A 48 12.41 -3.34 2.59
CA THR A 48 12.90 -4.31 3.58
C THR A 48 13.32 -3.61 4.87
N LYS A 49 14.07 -2.50 4.77
CA LYS A 49 14.58 -1.78 5.93
C LYS A 49 13.49 -1.09 6.75
N TYR A 50 12.54 -0.43 6.10
CA TYR A 50 11.59 0.46 6.77
C TYR A 50 10.17 -0.12 6.91
N ILE A 51 9.81 -1.11 6.11
CA ILE A 51 8.49 -1.75 6.13
C ILE A 51 8.60 -3.18 6.67
N PHE A 52 9.48 -3.99 6.07
CA PHE A 52 9.51 -5.42 6.37
C PHE A 52 10.11 -5.75 7.75
N LYS A 53 11.29 -5.19 8.06
CA LYS A 53 12.00 -5.43 9.33
C LYS A 53 11.23 -4.94 10.57
N PRO A 54 10.55 -3.77 10.56
CA PRO A 54 9.75 -3.30 11.71
C PRO A 54 8.40 -4.03 11.86
N ALA A 55 8.40 -5.35 11.75
CA ALA A 55 7.18 -6.17 11.69
C ALA A 55 6.27 -6.07 12.93
N SER A 56 6.78 -5.62 14.09
CA SER A 56 5.94 -5.32 15.25
C SER A 56 4.96 -4.15 15.01
N LEU A 57 5.26 -3.26 14.04
CA LEU A 57 4.42 -2.12 13.68
C LEU A 57 3.40 -2.46 12.59
N TYR A 58 3.82 -3.27 11.62
CA TYR A 58 3.02 -3.61 10.46
C TYR A 58 2.26 -4.93 10.59
N GLY A 59 2.72 -5.83 11.46
CA GLY A 59 2.16 -7.17 11.59
C GLY A 59 2.50 -8.08 10.42
N GLY A 60 1.66 -9.10 10.24
CA GLY A 60 1.76 -10.08 9.16
C GLY A 60 2.17 -11.47 9.64
N PRO A 61 1.94 -12.51 8.82
CA PRO A 61 2.31 -13.88 9.16
C PRO A 61 3.83 -14.03 9.29
N CYS A 62 4.25 -15.02 10.07
CA CYS A 62 5.62 -15.50 10.12
C CYS A 62 5.60 -17.02 10.25
N ASP A 63 6.67 -17.67 9.77
CA ASP A 63 6.92 -19.08 9.94
C ASP A 63 7.92 -19.31 11.08
N ILE A 64 7.50 -20.10 12.07
CA ILE A 64 8.36 -20.49 13.19
C ILE A 64 9.48 -21.46 12.76
N TYR A 65 9.29 -22.18 11.66
CA TYR A 65 10.25 -23.14 11.12
C TYR A 65 11.34 -22.45 10.29
N GLU A 66 11.10 -21.22 9.83
CA GLU A 66 12.10 -20.41 9.09
C GLU A 66 12.96 -19.52 9.99
N GLN A 67 12.96 -19.74 11.31
CA GLN A 67 13.77 -18.97 12.28
C GLN A 67 15.26 -19.34 12.32
N VAL A 68 15.80 -19.95 11.27
CA VAL A 68 17.23 -20.31 11.20
C VAL A 68 18.06 -19.02 11.22
N ARG A 69 18.94 -18.86 12.21
CA ARG A 69 19.81 -17.68 12.33
C ARG A 69 21.15 -17.91 11.63
N ILE A 70 21.64 -16.89 10.94
CA ILE A 70 22.92 -16.93 10.21
C ILE A 70 23.84 -15.78 10.67
N GLY A 71 25.14 -15.96 10.44
CA GLY A 71 26.19 -15.00 10.81
C GLY A 71 26.76 -15.20 12.22
N GLN A 72 27.98 -14.72 12.43
CA GLN A 72 28.62 -14.74 13.75
C GLN A 72 27.84 -13.83 14.72
N GLY A 73 27.23 -14.41 15.75
CA GLY A 73 26.41 -13.70 16.73
C GLY A 73 24.89 -13.78 16.49
N ALA A 74 24.43 -14.54 15.49
CA ALA A 74 23.02 -14.92 15.30
C ALA A 74 22.02 -13.74 15.24
N GLN A 75 22.42 -12.61 14.65
CA GLN A 75 21.55 -11.42 14.56
C GLN A 75 20.60 -11.45 13.35
N ASP A 76 20.97 -12.16 12.28
CA ASP A 76 20.20 -12.24 11.04
C ASP A 76 19.55 -13.62 10.87
N PHE A 77 18.45 -13.65 10.12
CA PHE A 77 17.74 -14.88 9.75
C PHE A 77 18.12 -15.33 8.33
N ALA A 78 18.15 -16.64 8.10
CA ALA A 78 18.41 -17.24 6.80
C ALA A 78 17.32 -16.85 5.79
N ASP A 79 16.05 -16.90 6.23
CA ASP A 79 14.95 -16.26 5.53
C ASP A 79 14.35 -15.15 6.42
N PRO A 80 14.69 -13.88 6.18
CA PRO A 80 14.11 -12.77 6.93
C PRO A 80 12.61 -12.60 6.65
N ARG A 81 12.08 -13.14 5.54
CA ARG A 81 10.68 -13.01 5.14
C ARG A 81 9.76 -13.93 5.93
N GLY A 82 10.18 -15.17 6.16
CA GLY A 82 9.47 -16.08 7.06
C GLY A 82 9.73 -15.83 8.54
N ALA A 83 10.88 -15.26 8.91
CA ALA A 83 11.27 -15.16 10.31
C ALA A 83 10.29 -14.35 11.19
N CYS A 84 10.07 -14.86 12.41
CA CYS A 84 9.34 -14.16 13.45
C CYS A 84 10.29 -13.24 14.25
N PRO A 85 10.10 -11.91 14.23
CA PRO A 85 10.98 -10.98 14.94
C PRO A 85 10.93 -11.16 16.45
N GLY A 86 12.11 -11.15 17.09
CA GLY A 86 12.25 -11.20 18.54
C GLY A 86 11.97 -12.57 19.17
N GLY A 87 12.07 -13.66 18.42
CA GLY A 87 11.80 -15.03 18.93
C GLY A 87 10.33 -15.25 19.29
N LYS A 88 9.45 -14.37 18.78
CA LYS A 88 8.00 -14.46 18.95
C LYS A 88 7.46 -15.67 18.19
N THR A 89 6.47 -16.35 18.76
CA THR A 89 5.69 -17.33 18.01
C THR A 89 4.76 -16.60 17.05
N ALA A 90 4.33 -17.26 15.96
CA ALA A 90 3.34 -16.72 15.03
C ALA A 90 2.06 -16.21 15.74
N ALA A 91 1.70 -16.83 16.88
CA ALA A 91 0.55 -16.43 17.70
C ALA A 91 0.74 -15.10 18.47
N SER A 92 1.98 -14.62 18.62
CA SER A 92 2.31 -13.41 19.39
C SER A 92 2.64 -12.18 18.50
N LEU A 93 2.66 -12.37 17.18
CA LEU A 93 2.68 -11.27 16.23
C LEU A 93 1.26 -10.80 15.96
N LEU A 94 1.13 -9.49 15.81
CA LEU A 94 -0.12 -8.90 15.39
C LEU A 94 -0.39 -9.32 13.94
N VAL A 95 -1.50 -10.01 13.71
CA VAL A 95 -1.96 -10.34 12.35
C VAL A 95 -2.35 -9.06 11.60
N VAL A 96 -2.78 -8.02 12.33
CA VAL A 96 -3.16 -6.71 11.80
C VAL A 96 -2.24 -5.65 12.39
N GLY A 97 -1.61 -4.84 11.54
CA GLY A 97 -0.74 -3.76 11.97
C GLY A 97 -1.43 -2.71 12.84
N VAL A 98 -0.64 -2.00 13.65
CA VAL A 98 -1.15 -0.94 14.54
C VAL A 98 -0.96 0.42 13.88
N SER A 99 -1.99 1.25 13.90
CA SER A 99 -1.82 2.66 13.58
C SER A 99 -0.93 3.31 14.65
N SER A 100 0.22 3.85 14.25
CA SER A 100 1.13 4.54 15.15
C SER A 100 1.92 5.61 14.40
N MET A 101 2.34 6.65 15.12
CA MET A 101 3.21 7.69 14.56
C MET A 101 4.53 7.11 14.04
N LEU A 102 5.06 6.07 14.71
CA LEU A 102 6.29 5.41 14.28
C LEU A 102 6.10 4.65 12.97
N ARG A 103 4.98 3.94 12.79
CA ARG A 103 4.62 3.30 11.51
C ARG A 103 4.56 4.34 10.39
N GLN A 104 3.87 5.45 10.60
CA GLN A 104 3.78 6.52 9.59
C GLN A 104 5.15 7.13 9.29
N GLY A 105 5.99 7.37 10.30
CA GLY A 105 7.34 7.90 10.11
C GLY A 105 8.21 6.98 9.24
N TYR A 106 8.09 5.67 9.41
CA TYR A 106 8.77 4.70 8.56
C TYR A 106 8.24 4.68 7.12
N VAL A 107 6.92 4.74 6.94
CA VAL A 107 6.33 4.85 5.59
C VAL A 107 6.79 6.13 4.91
N THR A 108 6.70 7.29 5.59
CA THR A 108 7.18 8.57 5.07
C THR A 108 8.64 8.47 4.65
N ARG A 109 9.50 7.89 5.50
CA ARG A 109 10.92 7.73 5.16
C ARG A 109 11.15 6.82 3.97
N ALA A 110 10.39 5.74 3.85
CA ALA A 110 10.45 4.87 2.68
C ALA A 110 10.04 5.63 1.41
N CYS A 111 8.91 6.34 1.45
CA CYS A 111 8.41 7.15 0.34
C CYS A 111 9.39 8.23 -0.10
N GLU A 112 10.01 8.96 0.83
CA GLU A 112 11.07 9.94 0.53
C GLU A 112 12.21 9.32 -0.27
N LEU A 113 12.73 8.18 0.19
CA LEU A 113 13.84 7.51 -0.47
C LEU A 113 13.44 6.96 -1.84
N LEU A 114 12.27 6.33 -1.95
CA LEU A 114 11.77 5.75 -3.20
C LEU A 114 11.46 6.82 -4.25
N ALA A 115 10.87 7.95 -3.84
CA ALA A 115 10.50 9.02 -4.76
C ALA A 115 11.69 9.88 -5.19
N THR A 116 12.77 9.93 -4.41
CA THR A 116 13.96 10.75 -4.73
C THR A 116 15.10 9.96 -5.36
N GLN A 117 15.14 8.64 -5.17
CA GLN A 117 16.16 7.79 -5.78
C GLN A 117 15.90 7.63 -7.30
N PRO A 118 16.88 7.91 -8.18
CA PRO A 118 16.64 7.95 -9.62
C PRO A 118 16.12 6.63 -10.21
N ALA A 119 16.65 5.48 -9.75
CA ALA A 119 16.29 4.17 -10.29
C ALA A 119 14.83 3.77 -9.99
N THR A 120 14.35 4.06 -8.78
CA THR A 120 13.00 3.73 -8.35
C THR A 120 11.97 4.69 -8.95
N LEU A 121 12.28 5.99 -9.00
CA LEU A 121 11.42 6.98 -9.65
C LEU A 121 11.30 6.73 -11.15
N GLU A 122 12.40 6.40 -11.82
CA GLU A 122 12.42 6.05 -13.24
C GLU A 122 11.52 4.84 -13.53
N TYR A 123 11.58 3.80 -12.68
CA TYR A 123 10.72 2.63 -12.83
C TYR A 123 9.24 3.00 -12.69
N ALA A 124 8.90 3.80 -11.67
CA ALA A 124 7.53 4.25 -11.45
C ALA A 124 7.00 5.08 -12.63
N LEU A 125 7.82 5.98 -13.16
CA LEU A 125 7.46 6.81 -14.32
C LEU A 125 7.25 6.00 -15.60
N ARG A 126 8.02 4.94 -15.82
CA ARG A 126 7.81 4.04 -16.99
C ARG A 126 6.47 3.32 -16.97
N ARG A 127 5.79 3.23 -15.82
CA ARG A 127 4.41 2.71 -15.77
C ARG A 127 3.40 3.68 -16.38
N LEU A 128 3.71 4.97 -16.38
CA LEU A 128 2.90 6.03 -16.99
C LEU A 128 3.37 6.37 -18.41
N PHE A 129 4.69 6.32 -18.64
CA PHE A 129 5.35 6.71 -19.88
C PHE A 129 6.28 5.58 -20.37
N PRO A 130 5.73 4.53 -21.01
CA PRO A 130 6.51 3.35 -21.39
C PRO A 130 7.63 3.62 -22.40
N ASP A 131 7.51 4.69 -23.19
CA ASP A 131 8.50 5.16 -24.17
C ASP A 131 9.63 5.97 -23.52
N GLY A 132 9.54 6.28 -22.23
CA GLY A 132 10.51 7.10 -21.49
C GLY A 132 10.42 8.60 -21.81
N VAL A 133 9.39 9.04 -22.52
CA VAL A 133 9.16 10.46 -22.81
C VAL A 133 8.21 11.03 -21.76
N TYR A 134 8.78 11.74 -20.79
CA TYR A 134 8.01 12.31 -19.70
C TYR A 134 7.29 13.58 -20.12
N GLU A 135 6.00 13.63 -19.83
CA GLU A 135 5.17 14.81 -20.04
C GLU A 135 4.96 15.59 -18.73
N SER A 136 4.59 16.86 -18.86
CA SER A 136 4.09 17.65 -17.73
C SER A 136 2.88 16.96 -17.10
N PRO A 137 2.78 16.95 -15.76
CA PRO A 137 1.58 16.49 -15.09
C PRO A 137 0.30 17.14 -15.66
N ASN A 138 -0.69 16.32 -15.96
CA ASN A 138 -1.98 16.70 -16.50
C ASN A 138 -3.06 15.83 -15.85
N PRO A 139 -4.36 16.17 -15.95
CA PRO A 139 -5.40 15.44 -15.23
C PRO A 139 -5.43 13.94 -15.52
N MET A 140 -5.09 13.53 -16.75
CA MET A 140 -5.09 12.13 -17.16
C MET A 140 -3.93 11.36 -16.54
N ASN A 141 -2.69 11.84 -16.67
CA ASN A 141 -1.53 11.15 -16.10
C ASN A 141 -1.49 11.20 -14.56
N LEU A 142 -2.05 12.25 -13.94
CA LEU A 142 -2.21 12.34 -12.49
C LEU A 142 -3.23 11.32 -11.97
N ALA A 143 -4.32 11.12 -12.70
CA ALA A 143 -5.28 10.08 -12.35
C ALA A 143 -4.68 8.67 -12.49
N ALA A 144 -3.93 8.42 -13.55
CA ALA A 144 -3.20 7.17 -13.72
C ALA A 144 -2.17 6.95 -12.59
N ALA A 145 -1.41 7.99 -12.21
CA ALA A 145 -0.46 7.93 -11.09
C ALA A 145 -1.16 7.62 -9.76
N PHE A 146 -2.32 8.24 -9.50
CA PHE A 146 -3.14 7.96 -8.31
C PHE A 146 -3.61 6.51 -8.27
N GLN A 147 -4.05 5.98 -9.41
CA GLN A 147 -4.54 4.60 -9.53
C GLN A 147 -3.45 3.54 -9.31
N LEU A 148 -2.16 3.88 -9.48
CA LEU A 148 -1.07 2.97 -9.10
C LEU A 148 -1.11 2.61 -7.61
N PHE A 149 -1.50 3.56 -6.74
CA PHE A 149 -1.67 3.31 -5.31
C PHE A 149 -3.10 2.86 -4.97
N ASN A 150 -4.09 3.28 -5.75
CA ASN A 150 -5.51 3.08 -5.48
C ASN A 150 -6.25 2.49 -6.69
N PRO A 151 -6.03 1.21 -7.05
CA PRO A 151 -6.50 0.64 -8.31
C PRO A 151 -8.02 0.66 -8.49
N GLU A 152 -8.79 0.61 -7.41
CA GLU A 152 -10.26 0.60 -7.45
C GLU A 152 -10.90 1.99 -7.31
N ARG A 153 -10.08 3.05 -7.12
CA ARG A 153 -10.60 4.41 -6.85
C ARG A 153 -10.13 5.38 -7.92
N ASN A 154 -11.07 6.18 -8.40
CA ASN A 154 -10.75 7.36 -9.19
C ASN A 154 -10.49 8.54 -8.24
N PRO A 155 -9.49 9.40 -8.54
CA PRO A 155 -9.26 10.58 -7.73
C PRO A 155 -10.44 11.55 -7.87
N SER A 156 -10.80 12.22 -6.77
CA SER A 156 -11.74 13.32 -6.85
C SER A 156 -11.11 14.51 -7.62
N PRO A 157 -11.92 15.40 -8.24
CA PRO A 157 -11.39 16.59 -8.89
C PRO A 157 -10.52 17.46 -7.97
N GLY A 158 -10.81 17.46 -6.66
CA GLY A 158 -10.00 18.17 -5.66
C GLY A 158 -8.61 17.58 -5.47
N ILE A 159 -8.46 16.25 -5.53
CA ILE A 159 -7.16 15.57 -5.45
C ILE A 159 -6.33 15.93 -6.68
N VAL A 160 -6.92 15.84 -7.88
CA VAL A 160 -6.22 16.18 -9.14
C VAL A 160 -5.76 17.64 -9.10
N ALA A 161 -6.65 18.56 -8.71
CA ALA A 161 -6.31 19.98 -8.60
C ALA A 161 -5.18 20.24 -7.57
N ALA A 162 -5.18 19.54 -6.43
CA ALA A 162 -4.12 19.66 -5.44
C ALA A 162 -2.76 19.16 -5.97
N LEU A 163 -2.75 18.03 -6.71
CA LEU A 163 -1.54 17.50 -7.33
C LEU A 163 -0.99 18.44 -8.42
N GLN A 164 -1.87 19.06 -9.22
CA GLN A 164 -1.47 20.07 -10.20
C GLN A 164 -0.85 21.32 -9.55
N GLN A 165 -1.33 21.74 -8.38
CA GLN A 165 -0.75 22.88 -7.66
C GLN A 165 0.65 22.59 -7.09
N LEU A 166 0.97 21.32 -6.80
CA LEU A 166 2.33 20.94 -6.39
C LEU A 166 3.32 21.10 -7.54
N GLU A 167 2.87 20.84 -8.77
CA GLU A 167 3.68 20.98 -9.99
C GLU A 167 4.16 22.41 -10.23
N SER A 168 3.29 23.39 -10.01
CA SER A 168 3.51 24.78 -10.46
C SER A 168 4.67 25.49 -9.78
N ARG A 169 5.30 24.87 -8.77
CA ARG A 169 6.37 25.44 -7.95
C ARG A 169 7.77 24.97 -8.34
N GLU A 170 7.89 23.93 -9.16
CA GLU A 170 9.17 23.30 -9.49
C GLU A 170 9.42 23.39 -11.01
N PRO A 171 10.50 23.99 -11.50
CA PRO A 171 10.79 24.02 -12.94
C PRO A 171 11.20 22.67 -13.51
N ASP A 172 11.86 21.80 -12.72
CA ASP A 172 12.36 20.51 -13.19
C ASP A 172 11.25 19.46 -13.28
N LEU A 173 11.07 18.87 -14.47
CA LEU A 173 10.01 17.91 -14.72
C LEU A 173 10.11 16.64 -13.87
N LYS A 174 11.33 16.12 -13.68
CA LYS A 174 11.55 14.91 -12.91
C LYS A 174 11.30 15.15 -11.42
N LYS A 175 11.64 16.33 -10.91
CA LYS A 175 11.34 16.74 -9.53
C LYS A 175 9.84 16.96 -9.30
N ARG A 176 9.09 17.52 -10.27
CA ARG A 176 7.61 17.58 -10.19
C ARG A 176 7.02 16.19 -9.95
N TRP A 177 7.44 15.23 -10.76
CA TRP A 177 7.00 13.85 -10.62
C TRP A 177 7.43 13.21 -9.29
N SER A 178 8.66 13.48 -8.85
CA SER A 178 9.15 13.05 -7.53
C SER A 178 8.23 13.55 -6.40
N LEU A 179 7.83 14.83 -6.42
CA LEU A 179 6.90 15.40 -5.43
C LEU A 179 5.51 14.79 -5.50
N ILE A 180 5.00 14.51 -6.71
CA ILE A 180 3.70 13.84 -6.90
C ILE A 180 3.73 12.43 -6.32
N TYR A 181 4.72 11.60 -6.70
CA TYR A 181 4.87 10.24 -6.19
C TYR A 181 5.12 10.21 -4.68
N LEU A 182 5.89 11.16 -4.15
CA LEU A 182 6.07 11.31 -2.70
C LEU A 182 4.73 11.56 -2.00
N THR A 183 3.94 12.50 -2.52
CA THR A 183 2.64 12.86 -1.95
C THR A 183 1.66 11.68 -1.99
N LEU A 184 1.58 10.99 -3.12
CA LEU A 184 0.72 9.80 -3.29
C LEU A 184 1.16 8.64 -2.39
N CYS A 185 2.47 8.40 -2.28
CA CYS A 185 3.02 7.35 -1.43
C CYS A 185 2.75 7.62 0.06
N MET A 186 2.85 8.88 0.49
CA MET A 186 2.62 9.26 1.89
C MET A 186 1.14 9.24 2.30
N ASP A 187 0.21 9.24 1.35
CA ASP A 187 -1.23 9.16 1.63
C ASP A 187 -1.54 7.83 2.35
N PRO A 188 -2.09 7.84 3.58
CA PRO A 188 -2.42 6.59 4.28
C PRO A 188 -3.58 5.82 3.64
N GLN A 189 -4.37 6.41 2.73
CA GLN A 189 -5.60 5.80 2.23
C GLN A 189 -5.39 4.47 1.49
N TRP A 190 -4.27 4.30 0.77
CA TRP A 190 -3.99 3.06 0.03
C TRP A 190 -3.55 1.91 0.95
N GLN A 191 -3.19 2.22 2.20
CA GLN A 191 -2.75 1.22 3.17
C GLN A 191 -3.91 0.54 3.91
N VAL A 192 -5.15 0.89 3.60
CA VAL A 192 -6.36 0.35 4.25
C VAL A 192 -7.03 -0.66 3.32
N ILE A 193 -7.32 -1.86 3.83
CA ILE A 193 -7.94 -3.00 3.13
C ILE A 193 -9.17 -3.53 3.88
#